data_AF-A0A534CJI9-F1
#
_entry.id   AF-A0A534CJI9-F1
#
_cell.length_a   1.000
_cell.length_b   1.000
_cell.length_c   1.000
_cell.angle_alpha   90.00
_cell.angle_beta   90.00
_cell.angle_gamma   90.00
#
_symmetry.space_group_name_H-M   'P 1'
#
loop_
_entity.id
_entity.type
_entity.pdbx_description
1 polymer ?
#
loop_
_entity_poly.entity_id
_entity_poly.type
_entity_poly.pdbx_seq_one_letter_code
_entity_poly.pdbx_strand_id
1 'polypeptide(L)'
;MCRDRVTRGVRMQLLRVTAFAVACVLAPPPPASAQISPSAAWSCEFANSATACGFYLQAAASNRAAVVGPGRDGSTAIELTTHLGDINIAGSDSNERADLALSPSSRYCNQGQDEWWAHSLMFPPSYVAPPAGAVWNWGALFDFHNSAAGGGQPNFMVYATPTGLELHMAGGATTVNRPTDPGYYSIAIGPIAKNVWYDFVYHVKWSSGSDGLFQAWLNGRQVMNYSGPNLYVGQSCYLKLANYHTPLGVPISVIHSRVVRGTTQADVQIGSGGTPPPTVPVPNVVGQMQAAAAIAITGAGLTRGAVAHQSSSMVASGSVISESPAAGADVVRGSAVNLVVSTGGGITSGGGISSGGGGGGPFDAFTLAALLSYLMGGLWRARRSRSLASTLTSALISARR
;
A
#
# COMPACT_ATOMS: atom_id res chain seq x y z
N MET A 1 -21.07 86.28 35.11
CA MET A 1 -21.85 87.15 34.20
C MET A 1 -21.61 86.71 32.76
N CYS A 2 -22.71 86.55 32.03
CA CYS A 2 -22.90 86.52 30.56
C CYS A 2 -21.96 85.77 29.60
N ARG A 3 -22.58 84.79 28.92
CA ARG A 3 -22.57 84.47 27.47
C ARG A 3 -21.55 85.20 26.58
N ASP A 4 -20.91 84.45 25.68
CA ASP A 4 -21.32 84.52 24.26
C ASP A 4 -20.91 83.32 23.39
N ARG A 5 -21.76 83.11 22.38
CA ARG A 5 -21.84 81.97 21.46
C ARG A 5 -21.20 82.40 20.14
N VAL A 6 -20.24 81.66 19.59
CA VAL A 6 -19.93 81.70 18.15
C VAL A 6 -19.68 80.29 17.63
N THR A 7 -20.59 79.86 16.78
CA THR A 7 -20.54 78.69 15.91
C THR A 7 -19.46 78.85 14.82
N ARG A 8 -18.68 77.79 14.54
CA ARG A 8 -18.16 77.52 13.18
C ARG A 8 -17.83 76.03 13.04
N GLY A 9 -18.36 75.45 11.97
CA GLY A 9 -18.45 74.01 11.74
C GLY A 9 -17.12 73.32 11.49
N VAL A 10 -16.99 72.13 12.05
CA VAL A 10 -15.92 71.19 11.74
C VAL A 10 -16.38 70.29 10.61
N ARG A 11 -15.66 70.36 9.48
CA ARG A 11 -15.80 69.45 8.34
C ARG A 11 -15.51 68.02 8.81
N MET A 12 -16.46 67.13 8.55
CA MET A 12 -16.34 65.69 8.76
C MET A 12 -15.36 65.11 7.73
N GLN A 13 -14.08 64.99 8.09
CA GLN A 13 -13.12 64.18 7.33
C GLN A 13 -13.38 62.71 7.66
N LEU A 14 -14.06 62.00 6.75
CA LEU A 14 -14.06 60.54 6.75
C LEU A 14 -12.63 60.05 6.46
N LEU A 15 -11.89 59.67 7.51
CA LEU A 15 -10.74 58.79 7.33
C LEU A 15 -11.26 57.41 6.92
N ARG A 16 -11.05 57.03 5.66
CA ARG A 16 -11.17 55.65 5.21
C ARG A 16 -10.01 54.86 5.81
N VAL A 17 -10.26 54.16 6.93
CA VAL A 17 -9.36 53.11 7.41
C VAL A 17 -9.59 51.89 6.52
N THR A 18 -8.74 51.70 5.52
CA THR A 18 -8.65 50.43 4.79
C THR A 18 -7.98 49.41 5.71
N ALA A 19 -8.78 48.58 6.37
CA ALA A 19 -8.30 47.39 7.05
C ALA A 19 -7.81 46.39 6.00
N PHE A 20 -6.50 46.25 5.84
CA PHE A 20 -5.91 45.10 5.16
C PHE A 20 -6.08 43.89 6.08
N ALA A 21 -7.14 43.12 5.88
CA ALA A 21 -7.23 41.77 6.41
C ALA A 21 -6.19 40.92 5.66
N VAL A 22 -5.02 40.74 6.28
CA VAL A 22 -4.12 39.66 5.88
C VAL A 22 -4.83 38.37 6.27
N ALA A 23 -5.53 37.77 5.31
CA ALA A 23 -5.92 36.38 5.41
C ALA A 23 -4.63 35.56 5.37
N CYS A 24 -4.00 35.35 6.52
CA CYS A 24 -3.17 34.18 6.72
C CYS A 24 -4.08 32.99 6.46
N VAL A 25 -4.03 32.46 5.24
CA VAL A 25 -4.48 31.11 4.95
C VAL A 25 -3.56 30.22 5.78
N LEU A 26 -3.91 30.04 7.05
CA LEU A 26 -3.40 28.93 7.83
C LEU A 26 -3.91 27.71 7.09
N ALA A 27 -3.05 27.15 6.24
CA ALA A 27 -3.22 25.79 5.79
C ALA A 27 -3.56 24.96 7.03
N PRO A 28 -4.57 24.07 6.97
CA PRO A 28 -4.80 23.16 8.08
C PRO A 28 -3.44 22.53 8.42
N PRO A 29 -3.05 22.46 9.71
CA PRO A 29 -1.81 21.82 10.07
C PRO A 29 -1.79 20.46 9.37
N PRO A 30 -0.67 20.08 8.70
CA PRO A 30 -0.60 18.78 8.06
C PRO A 30 -1.09 17.75 9.06
N PRO A 31 -1.99 16.83 8.65
CA PRO A 31 -2.53 15.83 9.57
C PRO A 31 -1.34 15.25 10.31
N ALA A 32 -1.32 15.38 11.64
CA ALA A 32 -0.15 15.09 12.48
C ALA A 32 0.56 13.90 11.88
N SER A 33 1.69 14.14 11.19
CA SER A 33 2.30 13.08 10.41
C SER A 33 2.56 11.96 11.40
N ALA A 34 2.19 10.74 11.06
CA ALA A 34 2.44 9.60 11.93
C ALA A 34 3.91 9.67 12.31
N GLN A 35 4.22 10.09 13.54
CA GLN A 35 5.60 10.24 13.96
C GLN A 35 6.12 8.85 14.26
N ILE A 36 7.37 8.60 13.90
CA ILE A 36 8.07 7.40 14.36
C ILE A 36 8.07 7.44 15.89
N SER A 37 7.77 6.29 16.51
CA SER A 37 7.75 6.18 17.96
C SER A 37 9.09 6.67 18.54
N PRO A 38 9.08 7.52 19.58
CA PRO A 38 10.31 7.89 20.29
C PRO A 38 10.96 6.70 21.00
N SER A 39 10.22 5.60 21.17
CA SER A 39 10.72 4.34 21.72
C SER A 39 11.32 3.40 20.66
N ALA A 40 11.31 3.79 19.38
CA ALA A 40 11.99 3.04 18.34
C ALA A 40 13.48 2.85 18.70
N ALA A 41 13.94 1.61 18.61
CA ALA A 41 15.33 1.26 18.90
C ALA A 41 16.30 1.82 17.85
N TRP A 42 15.81 2.07 16.63
CA TRP A 42 16.51 2.73 15.54
C TRP A 42 15.51 3.14 14.44
N SER A 43 15.77 4.24 13.74
CA SER A 43 14.97 4.62 12.57
C SER A 43 15.78 5.42 11.54
N CYS A 44 15.25 5.49 10.32
CA CYS A 44 15.77 6.36 9.28
C CYS A 44 14.66 7.00 8.43
N GLU A 45 14.72 8.33 8.35
CA GLU A 45 13.83 9.15 7.51
C GLU A 45 14.57 9.85 6.37
N PHE A 46 15.86 9.56 6.16
CA PHE A 46 16.69 10.15 5.09
C PHE A 46 16.73 11.68 5.08
N ALA A 47 16.72 12.30 6.27
CA ALA A 47 16.56 13.75 6.44
C ALA A 47 17.51 14.60 5.57
N ASN A 48 18.75 14.14 5.36
CA ASN A 48 19.79 14.91 4.69
C ASN A 48 20.47 14.18 3.51
N SER A 49 20.44 12.84 3.47
CA SER A 49 21.09 12.05 2.41
C SER A 49 20.60 10.61 2.36
N ALA A 50 20.88 9.94 1.24
CA ALA A 50 20.61 8.51 1.04
C ALA A 50 21.41 7.61 1.99
N THR A 51 22.62 8.02 2.33
CA THR A 51 23.52 7.28 3.23
C THR A 51 23.36 7.67 4.71
N ALA A 52 22.31 8.42 5.03
CA ALA A 52 21.97 8.72 6.42
C ALA A 52 21.75 7.42 7.22
N CYS A 53 21.84 7.55 8.55
CA CYS A 53 21.50 6.47 9.49
C CYS A 53 22.38 5.20 9.38
N GLY A 54 23.51 5.26 8.67
CA GLY A 54 24.45 4.16 8.51
C GLY A 54 24.26 3.34 7.23
N PHE A 55 23.40 3.76 6.31
CA PHE A 55 23.29 3.15 4.99
C PHE A 55 24.50 3.46 4.12
N TYR A 56 24.90 2.50 3.29
CA TYR A 56 25.83 2.72 2.19
C TYR A 56 25.18 2.30 0.86
N LEU A 57 25.56 2.98 -0.21
CA LEU A 57 24.98 2.82 -1.53
C LEU A 57 25.69 1.72 -2.33
N GLN A 58 24.92 0.80 -2.90
CA GLN A 58 25.34 -0.19 -3.88
C GLN A 58 24.72 0.18 -5.24
N ALA A 59 25.33 1.11 -5.96
CA ALA A 59 24.84 1.60 -7.25
C ALA A 59 25.99 2.08 -8.15
N ALA A 60 25.72 2.25 -9.45
CA ALA A 60 26.70 2.71 -10.43
C ALA A 60 27.13 4.17 -10.21
N ALA A 61 26.26 4.99 -9.61
CA ALA A 61 26.50 6.40 -9.35
C ALA A 61 25.72 6.88 -8.12
N SER A 62 26.20 7.93 -7.46
CA SER A 62 25.58 8.48 -6.25
C SER A 62 24.16 9.03 -6.49
N ASN A 63 23.87 9.54 -7.69
CA ASN A 63 22.56 10.06 -8.08
C ASN A 63 21.51 8.97 -8.33
N ARG A 64 21.85 7.68 -8.16
CA ARG A 64 20.90 6.56 -8.19
C ARG A 64 20.07 6.46 -6.91
N ALA A 65 20.44 7.22 -5.87
CA ALA A 65 19.63 7.41 -4.68
C ALA A 65 19.40 8.91 -4.44
N ALA A 66 18.16 9.35 -4.55
CA ALA A 66 17.77 10.75 -4.41
C ALA A 66 16.80 10.92 -3.23
N VAL A 67 17.09 11.88 -2.35
CA VAL A 67 16.14 12.26 -1.29
C VAL A 67 14.97 13.00 -1.95
N VAL A 68 13.76 12.51 -1.74
CA VAL A 68 12.52 13.05 -2.32
C VAL A 68 11.51 13.34 -1.21
N GLY A 69 10.42 14.04 -1.53
CA GLY A 69 9.38 14.34 -0.55
C GLY A 69 8.00 14.55 -1.19
N PRO A 70 6.90 14.44 -0.41
CA PRO A 70 6.90 14.10 1.01
C PRO A 70 7.21 12.62 1.27
N GLY A 71 7.77 12.33 2.46
CA GLY A 71 7.89 10.97 2.97
C GLY A 71 6.58 10.42 3.50
N ARG A 72 6.60 9.17 3.98
CA ARG A 72 5.38 8.57 4.54
C ARG A 72 5.01 9.15 5.92
N ASP A 73 6.00 9.27 6.80
CA ASP A 73 5.84 9.71 8.20
C ASP A 73 6.48 11.10 8.47
N GLY A 74 7.19 11.63 7.47
CA GLY A 74 7.95 12.89 7.56
C GLY A 74 8.11 13.58 6.22
N SER A 75 8.99 14.58 6.16
CA SER A 75 9.21 15.38 4.95
C SER A 75 9.96 14.65 3.84
N THR A 76 10.65 13.56 4.16
CA THR A 76 11.62 12.92 3.28
C THR A 76 11.41 11.42 3.11
N ALA A 77 11.70 10.96 1.90
CA ALA A 77 11.82 9.57 1.47
C ALA A 77 13.09 9.44 0.62
N ILE A 78 13.41 8.21 0.22
CA ILE A 78 14.49 7.95 -0.73
C ILE A 78 13.94 7.26 -1.98
N GLU A 79 14.20 7.87 -3.14
CA GLU A 79 13.97 7.25 -4.44
C GLU A 79 15.25 6.56 -4.90
N LEU A 80 15.16 5.25 -5.15
CA LEU A 80 16.21 4.45 -5.76
C LEU A 80 15.87 4.25 -7.23
N THR A 81 16.74 4.69 -8.12
CA THR A 81 16.55 4.62 -9.57
C THR A 81 17.69 3.87 -10.21
N THR A 82 17.40 2.83 -10.98
CA THR A 82 18.35 2.16 -11.89
C THR A 82 18.22 2.76 -13.29
N HIS A 83 19.30 2.70 -14.07
CA HIS A 83 19.32 2.97 -15.51
C HIS A 83 19.85 1.76 -16.26
N LEU A 84 19.61 1.76 -17.57
CA LEU A 84 20.16 0.75 -18.47
C LEU A 84 21.68 0.62 -18.27
N GLY A 85 22.12 -0.58 -17.92
CA GLY A 85 23.54 -0.90 -17.76
C GLY A 85 24.11 -0.66 -16.36
N ASP A 86 23.27 -0.38 -15.36
CA ASP A 86 23.65 -0.39 -13.93
C ASP A 86 23.87 -1.84 -13.43
N ILE A 87 24.75 -2.58 -14.10
CA ILE A 87 25.05 -4.01 -13.92
C ILE A 87 26.45 -4.21 -13.29
N ASN A 88 26.78 -5.43 -12.86
CA ASN A 88 28.03 -5.78 -12.17
C ASN A 88 28.27 -4.99 -10.87
N ILE A 89 27.21 -4.69 -10.14
CA ILE A 89 27.24 -3.91 -8.89
C ILE A 89 26.94 -4.86 -7.73
N ALA A 90 27.87 -5.01 -6.80
CA ALA A 90 27.69 -5.81 -5.59
C ALA A 90 27.11 -7.22 -5.88
N GLY A 91 27.70 -7.92 -6.87
CA GLY A 91 27.28 -9.27 -7.28
C GLY A 91 25.94 -9.32 -8.01
N SER A 92 25.54 -8.23 -8.69
CA SER A 92 24.33 -8.23 -9.53
C SER A 92 24.50 -8.94 -10.88
N ASP A 93 25.73 -9.24 -11.29
CA ASP A 93 26.06 -9.76 -12.62
C ASP A 93 25.36 -8.94 -13.71
N SER A 94 24.54 -9.56 -14.56
CA SER A 94 23.79 -8.89 -15.63
C SER A 94 22.54 -8.14 -15.16
N ASN A 95 22.17 -8.23 -13.89
CA ASN A 95 20.97 -7.57 -13.35
C ASN A 95 21.30 -6.16 -12.87
N GLU A 96 20.30 -5.28 -12.93
CA GLU A 96 20.44 -3.86 -12.60
C GLU A 96 20.25 -3.64 -11.10
N ARG A 97 21.11 -2.83 -10.47
CA ARG A 97 21.07 -2.59 -9.01
C ARG A 97 21.26 -1.12 -8.64
N ALA A 98 20.37 -0.65 -7.76
CA ALA A 98 20.58 0.52 -6.93
C ALA A 98 20.01 0.26 -5.53
N ASP A 99 20.84 -0.20 -4.60
CA ASP A 99 20.39 -0.56 -3.24
C ASP A 99 21.04 0.33 -2.18
N LEU A 100 20.34 0.52 -1.06
CA LEU A 100 20.93 0.98 0.19
C LEU A 100 21.03 -0.19 1.16
N ALA A 101 22.24 -0.46 1.65
CA ALA A 101 22.49 -1.54 2.59
C ALA A 101 22.94 -1.01 3.96
N LEU A 102 22.45 -1.61 5.04
CA LEU A 102 23.07 -1.51 6.36
C LEU A 102 24.08 -2.64 6.49
N SER A 103 25.23 -2.36 7.11
CA SER A 103 26.20 -3.43 7.39
C SER A 103 25.66 -4.42 8.43
N PRO A 104 26.11 -5.69 8.40
CA PRO A 104 25.84 -6.64 9.47
C PRO A 104 26.17 -6.07 10.85
N SER A 105 25.35 -6.39 11.84
CA SER A 105 25.48 -5.84 13.19
C SER A 105 25.05 -6.87 14.23
N SER A 106 25.70 -6.87 15.39
CA SER A 106 25.26 -7.66 16.55
C SER A 106 23.92 -7.17 17.13
N ARG A 107 23.44 -5.99 16.72
CA ARG A 107 22.22 -5.38 17.26
C ARG A 107 20.96 -5.96 16.63
N TYR A 108 21.02 -6.50 15.42
CA TYR A 108 19.84 -6.98 14.70
C TYR A 108 20.16 -8.15 13.76
N CYS A 109 19.14 -8.95 13.46
CA CYS A 109 19.19 -10.10 12.58
C CYS A 109 20.28 -11.12 12.91
N ASN A 110 20.30 -11.53 14.18
CA ASN A 110 21.15 -12.62 14.67
C ASN A 110 20.31 -13.75 15.25
N GLN A 111 20.87 -14.95 15.25
CA GLN A 111 20.24 -16.15 15.82
C GLN A 111 19.66 -15.87 17.22
N GLY A 112 18.36 -16.14 17.39
CA GLY A 112 17.61 -15.99 18.63
C GLY A 112 17.05 -14.58 18.89
N GLN A 113 17.37 -13.58 18.08
CA GLN A 113 16.84 -12.22 18.28
C GLN A 113 15.37 -12.11 17.88
N ASP A 114 14.60 -11.45 18.74
CA ASP A 114 13.19 -11.12 18.55
C ASP A 114 13.07 -9.62 18.30
N GLU A 115 12.51 -9.24 17.16
CA GLU A 115 12.58 -7.89 16.62
C GLU A 115 11.27 -7.49 15.94
N TRP A 116 11.00 -6.20 16.02
CA TRP A 116 9.98 -5.54 15.24
C TRP A 116 10.62 -4.61 14.21
N TRP A 117 10.13 -4.66 12.99
CA TRP A 117 10.59 -3.81 11.89
C TRP A 117 9.40 -3.21 11.15
N ALA A 118 9.62 -2.05 10.54
CA ALA A 118 8.71 -1.51 9.56
C ALA A 118 9.44 -0.75 8.46
N HIS A 119 8.83 -0.70 7.30
CA HIS A 119 9.21 0.19 6.20
C HIS A 119 7.98 0.50 5.35
N SER A 120 8.07 1.59 4.59
CA SER A 120 7.07 1.95 3.61
C SER A 120 7.68 2.01 2.22
N LEU A 121 7.01 1.37 1.27
CA LEU A 121 7.41 1.30 -0.13
C LEU A 121 6.35 1.96 -1.01
N MET A 122 6.76 2.70 -2.04
CA MET A 122 5.86 3.24 -3.06
C MET A 122 6.45 3.05 -4.45
N PHE A 123 5.59 2.67 -5.40
CA PHE A 123 5.92 2.62 -6.82
C PHE A 123 5.49 3.94 -7.46
N PRO A 124 6.39 4.77 -8.00
CA PRO A 124 6.00 5.98 -8.72
C PRO A 124 5.17 5.63 -9.97
N PRO A 125 4.43 6.59 -10.55
CA PRO A 125 3.68 6.37 -11.80
C PRO A 125 4.52 5.80 -12.94
N SER A 126 5.80 6.18 -13.00
CA SER A 126 6.80 5.72 -13.98
C SER A 126 7.26 4.28 -13.79
N TYR A 127 7.02 3.65 -12.64
CA TYR A 127 7.49 2.30 -12.35
C TYR A 127 7.00 1.30 -13.42
N VAL A 128 7.89 0.44 -13.90
CA VAL A 128 7.53 -0.65 -14.82
C VAL A 128 7.66 -1.95 -14.05
N ALA A 129 6.54 -2.67 -13.92
CA ALA A 129 6.54 -3.98 -13.30
C ALA A 129 7.26 -5.00 -14.21
N PRO A 130 7.89 -6.04 -13.65
CA PRO A 130 8.50 -7.10 -14.44
C PRO A 130 7.52 -7.69 -15.46
N PRO A 131 7.85 -7.77 -16.76
CA PRO A 131 6.92 -8.26 -17.76
C PRO A 131 6.80 -9.78 -17.73
N ALA A 132 5.61 -10.30 -18.03
CA ALA A 132 5.43 -11.73 -18.28
C ALA A 132 6.13 -12.11 -19.59
N GLY A 133 6.82 -13.24 -19.62
CA GLY A 133 7.54 -13.68 -20.81
C GLY A 133 8.19 -15.05 -20.65
N ALA A 134 8.84 -15.50 -21.72
CA ALA A 134 9.59 -16.75 -21.72
C ALA A 134 10.87 -16.67 -20.84
N VAL A 135 11.38 -15.47 -20.62
CA VAL A 135 12.45 -15.18 -19.67
C VAL A 135 11.82 -14.78 -18.35
N TRP A 136 12.33 -15.34 -17.25
CA TRP A 136 11.91 -14.97 -15.90
C TRP A 136 12.34 -13.54 -15.57
N ASN A 137 11.38 -12.62 -15.43
CA ASN A 137 11.61 -11.23 -15.03
C ASN A 137 11.17 -11.02 -13.58
N TRP A 138 11.93 -10.23 -12.83
CA TRP A 138 11.71 -10.04 -11.40
C TRP A 138 12.40 -8.79 -10.86
N GLY A 139 12.02 -8.37 -9.65
CA GLY A 139 12.72 -7.33 -8.90
C GLY A 139 12.65 -7.51 -7.39
N ALA A 140 13.79 -7.47 -6.70
CA ALA A 140 13.87 -7.35 -5.26
C ALA A 140 13.76 -5.88 -4.86
N LEU A 141 12.85 -5.61 -3.92
CA LEU A 141 12.46 -4.26 -3.51
C LEU A 141 12.93 -3.94 -2.09
N PHE A 142 13.00 -4.94 -1.23
CA PHE A 142 13.46 -4.85 0.15
C PHE A 142 13.93 -6.25 0.55
N ASP A 143 15.04 -6.37 1.25
CA ASP A 143 15.49 -7.67 1.73
C ASP A 143 16.28 -7.63 3.04
N PHE A 144 16.19 -8.75 3.76
CA PHE A 144 17.09 -9.12 4.83
C PHE A 144 18.06 -10.15 4.25
N HIS A 145 19.24 -9.71 3.82
CA HIS A 145 20.18 -10.55 3.09
C HIS A 145 21.08 -11.36 4.03
N ASN A 146 21.31 -12.63 3.73
CA ASN A 146 22.26 -13.46 4.47
C ASN A 146 23.67 -12.87 4.46
N SER A 147 24.45 -13.14 5.51
CA SER A 147 25.82 -12.65 5.67
C SER A 147 26.92 -13.55 5.08
N ALA A 148 26.59 -14.57 4.28
CA ALA A 148 27.58 -15.50 3.75
C ALA A 148 28.49 -14.83 2.72
N ALA A 149 29.80 -15.11 2.80
CA ALA A 149 30.79 -14.57 1.87
C ALA A 149 30.64 -15.10 0.43
N GLY A 150 30.03 -16.28 0.24
CA GLY A 150 29.79 -16.91 -1.07
C GLY A 150 28.48 -16.51 -1.75
N GLY A 151 27.73 -15.56 -1.17
CA GLY A 151 26.39 -15.20 -1.63
C GLY A 151 25.32 -16.22 -1.24
N GLY A 152 24.16 -16.13 -1.88
CA GLY A 152 22.98 -16.94 -1.59
C GLY A 152 21.71 -16.10 -1.61
N GLN A 153 20.58 -16.73 -1.36
CA GLN A 153 19.29 -16.05 -1.27
C GLN A 153 19.22 -15.17 -0.01
N PRO A 154 18.51 -14.04 -0.05
CA PRO A 154 18.20 -13.31 1.16
C PRO A 154 17.29 -14.15 2.07
N ASN A 155 17.40 -13.94 3.38
CA ASN A 155 16.54 -14.59 4.36
C ASN A 155 15.08 -14.18 4.20
N PHE A 156 14.83 -12.92 3.85
CA PHE A 156 13.50 -12.45 3.49
C PHE A 156 13.60 -11.42 2.37
N MET A 157 12.60 -11.39 1.48
CA MET A 157 12.48 -10.31 0.50
C MET A 157 11.03 -9.95 0.16
N VAL A 158 10.80 -8.67 -0.10
CA VAL A 158 9.65 -8.18 -0.87
C VAL A 158 10.02 -8.22 -2.34
N TYR A 159 9.26 -8.97 -3.11
CA TYR A 159 9.61 -9.37 -4.46
C TYR A 159 8.52 -8.96 -5.45
N ALA A 160 8.91 -8.29 -6.54
CA ALA A 160 8.06 -8.01 -7.69
C ALA A 160 8.22 -9.10 -8.73
N THR A 161 7.09 -9.63 -9.19
CA THR A 161 6.98 -10.63 -10.25
C THR A 161 5.99 -10.11 -11.31
N PRO A 162 5.87 -10.79 -12.46
CA PRO A 162 4.90 -10.40 -13.48
C PRO A 162 3.44 -10.44 -13.04
N THR A 163 3.13 -11.16 -11.95
CA THR A 163 1.78 -11.29 -11.40
C THR A 163 1.52 -10.34 -10.23
N GLY A 164 2.55 -9.66 -9.70
CA GLY A 164 2.41 -8.69 -8.64
C GLY A 164 3.51 -8.76 -7.58
N LEU A 165 3.16 -8.48 -6.33
CA LEU A 165 4.06 -8.60 -5.19
C LEU A 165 3.94 -9.94 -4.51
N GLU A 166 5.09 -10.44 -4.06
CA GLU A 166 5.24 -11.64 -3.28
C GLU A 166 6.17 -11.38 -2.10
N LEU A 167 5.99 -12.12 -1.02
CA LEU A 167 6.95 -12.21 0.08
C LEU A 167 7.63 -13.55 0.00
N HIS A 168 8.96 -13.56 0.04
CA HIS A 168 9.76 -14.79 0.02
C HIS A 168 10.58 -14.86 1.30
N MET A 169 10.70 -16.07 1.83
CA MET A 169 11.44 -16.43 3.02
C MET A 169 12.36 -17.60 2.70
N ALA A 170 13.57 -17.54 3.22
CA ALA A 170 14.58 -18.57 3.04
C ALA A 170 15.44 -18.72 4.31
N GLY A 171 15.80 -19.95 4.65
CA GLY A 171 16.55 -20.25 5.88
C GLY A 171 17.01 -21.70 5.97
N GLY A 172 17.66 -22.02 7.09
CA GLY A 172 18.10 -23.38 7.42
C GLY A 172 19.52 -23.69 6.97
N ALA A 173 19.76 -24.93 6.55
CA ALA A 173 21.13 -25.43 6.34
C ALA A 173 21.81 -24.93 5.05
N THR A 174 21.03 -24.57 4.03
CA THR A 174 21.54 -24.23 2.69
C THR A 174 21.13 -22.82 2.30
N THR A 175 22.07 -22.00 1.82
CA THR A 175 21.81 -20.61 1.39
C THR A 175 21.10 -20.48 0.03
N VAL A 176 20.73 -21.62 -0.57
CA VAL A 176 19.89 -21.69 -1.77
C VAL A 176 18.82 -22.73 -1.48
N ASN A 177 17.59 -22.27 -1.34
CA ASN A 177 16.43 -23.11 -1.10
C ASN A 177 15.57 -23.20 -2.37
N ARG A 178 15.08 -24.41 -2.63
CA ARG A 178 14.02 -24.71 -3.59
C ARG A 178 12.65 -24.57 -2.92
N PRO A 179 11.57 -24.42 -3.70
CA PRO A 179 10.22 -24.34 -3.16
C PRO A 179 9.78 -25.51 -2.27
N THR A 180 10.42 -26.68 -2.41
CA THR A 180 10.15 -27.89 -1.61
C THR A 180 10.98 -27.97 -0.32
N ASP A 181 11.96 -27.09 -0.14
CA ASP A 181 12.87 -27.18 1.00
C ASP A 181 12.19 -26.62 2.26
N PRO A 182 12.41 -27.22 3.45
CA PRO A 182 11.72 -26.81 4.68
C PRO A 182 11.93 -25.35 5.09
N GLY A 183 13.02 -24.72 4.65
CA GLY A 183 13.33 -23.32 4.91
C GLY A 183 12.84 -22.34 3.87
N TYR A 184 12.15 -22.79 2.81
CA TYR A 184 11.54 -21.89 1.84
C TYR A 184 10.07 -21.68 2.13
N TYR A 185 9.63 -20.43 2.06
CA TYR A 185 8.21 -20.10 2.05
C TYR A 185 7.98 -18.87 1.17
N SER A 186 6.91 -18.88 0.39
CA SER A 186 6.48 -17.69 -0.33
C SER A 186 4.98 -17.51 -0.31
N ILE A 187 4.54 -16.26 -0.41
CA ILE A 187 3.13 -15.90 -0.49
C ILE A 187 2.92 -14.70 -1.42
N ALA A 188 1.96 -14.83 -2.32
CA ALA A 188 1.52 -13.71 -3.15
C ALA A 188 0.68 -12.73 -2.34
N ILE A 189 0.97 -11.45 -2.51
CA ILE A 189 0.24 -10.34 -1.90
C ILE A 189 -0.85 -9.85 -2.85
N GLY A 190 -0.51 -9.66 -4.13
CA GLY A 190 -1.44 -9.16 -5.14
C GLY A 190 -0.78 -8.21 -6.14
N PRO A 191 -1.55 -7.66 -7.09
CA PRO A 191 -1.03 -6.80 -8.14
C PRO A 191 -0.42 -5.51 -7.59
N ILE A 192 0.57 -4.96 -8.30
CA ILE A 192 1.22 -3.70 -7.96
C ILE A 192 0.29 -2.53 -8.33
N ALA A 193 -0.22 -1.85 -7.32
CA ALA A 193 -0.76 -0.50 -7.41
C ALA A 193 0.37 0.55 -7.30
N LYS A 194 0.32 1.57 -8.16
CA LYS A 194 1.26 2.69 -8.21
C LYS A 194 0.71 3.90 -7.46
N ASN A 195 1.60 4.80 -7.06
CA ASN A 195 1.30 6.05 -6.35
C ASN A 195 0.49 5.83 -5.06
N VAL A 196 0.73 4.68 -4.42
CA VAL A 196 0.20 4.33 -3.11
C VAL A 196 1.34 3.75 -2.29
N TRP A 197 1.30 4.02 -0.99
CA TRP A 197 2.26 3.48 -0.05
C TRP A 197 1.83 2.09 0.43
N TYR A 198 2.80 1.20 0.54
CA TYR A 198 2.73 -0.13 1.12
C TYR A 198 3.44 -0.08 2.45
N ASP A 199 2.69 -0.16 3.55
CA ASP A 199 3.26 -0.12 4.89
C ASP A 199 3.44 -1.53 5.40
N PHE A 200 4.69 -1.96 5.42
CA PHE A 200 5.06 -3.23 5.97
C PHE A 200 5.41 -3.09 7.43
N VAL A 201 4.91 -4.03 8.24
CA VAL A 201 5.36 -4.27 9.60
C VAL A 201 5.74 -5.74 9.71
N TYR A 202 6.85 -6.03 10.38
CA TYR A 202 7.36 -7.36 10.61
C TYR A 202 7.56 -7.60 12.10
N HIS A 203 7.20 -8.81 12.54
CA HIS A 203 7.63 -9.37 13.81
C HIS A 203 8.42 -10.62 13.49
N VAL A 204 9.68 -10.64 13.88
CA VAL A 204 10.61 -11.71 13.53
C VAL A 204 11.34 -12.19 14.74
N LYS A 205 11.29 -13.50 14.97
CA LYS A 205 12.25 -14.21 15.80
C LYS A 205 13.18 -14.97 14.88
N TRP A 206 14.42 -14.50 14.77
CA TRP A 206 15.42 -15.07 13.87
C TRP A 206 15.91 -16.41 14.39
N SER A 207 15.80 -17.46 13.58
CA SER A 207 16.33 -18.78 13.90
C SER A 207 16.62 -19.60 12.65
N SER A 208 17.71 -20.36 12.70
CA SER A 208 18.01 -21.42 11.75
C SER A 208 17.34 -22.75 12.08
N GLY A 209 16.64 -22.84 13.21
CA GLY A 209 15.85 -23.98 13.64
C GLY A 209 14.34 -23.80 13.39
N SER A 210 13.56 -24.77 13.83
CA SER A 210 12.09 -24.77 13.70
C SER A 210 11.38 -23.75 14.60
N ASP A 211 12.09 -23.13 15.53
CA ASP A 211 11.56 -22.16 16.50
C ASP A 211 11.60 -20.71 16.01
N GLY A 212 11.95 -20.49 14.74
CA GLY A 212 11.87 -19.21 14.07
C GLY A 212 10.43 -18.79 13.81
N LEU A 213 10.21 -17.48 13.81
CA LEU A 213 8.92 -16.83 13.55
C LEU A 213 9.13 -15.68 12.58
N PHE A 214 8.28 -15.57 11.57
CA PHE A 214 8.23 -14.37 10.74
C PHE A 214 6.78 -14.03 10.40
N GLN A 215 6.29 -12.94 10.96
CA GLN A 215 4.96 -12.42 10.71
C GLN A 215 5.08 -11.11 9.94
N ALA A 216 4.26 -10.93 8.91
CA ALA A 216 4.21 -9.69 8.15
C ALA A 216 2.79 -9.16 8.07
N TRP A 217 2.67 -7.85 8.23
CA TRP A 217 1.45 -7.10 7.98
C TRP A 217 1.71 -6.12 6.84
N LEU A 218 0.73 -5.98 5.96
CA LEU A 218 0.68 -4.95 4.95
C LEU A 218 -0.55 -4.08 5.22
N ASN A 219 -0.34 -2.78 5.43
CA ASN A 219 -1.41 -1.81 5.71
C ASN A 219 -2.32 -2.27 6.87
N GLY A 220 -1.70 -2.80 7.93
CA GLY A 220 -2.39 -3.29 9.14
C GLY A 220 -3.02 -4.69 9.01
N ARG A 221 -3.10 -5.27 7.81
CA ARG A 221 -3.61 -6.63 7.60
C ARG A 221 -2.47 -7.65 7.60
N GLN A 222 -2.59 -8.69 8.43
CA GLN A 222 -1.59 -9.77 8.42
C GLN A 222 -1.65 -10.51 7.07
N VAL A 223 -0.51 -10.58 6.40
CA VAL A 223 -0.34 -11.23 5.10
C VAL A 223 0.59 -12.44 5.16
N MET A 224 1.39 -12.57 6.22
CA MET A 224 2.27 -13.71 6.44
C MET A 224 2.32 -14.05 7.94
N ASN A 225 2.33 -15.35 8.23
CA ASN A 225 2.51 -15.90 9.57
C ASN A 225 3.28 -17.22 9.45
N TYR A 226 4.58 -17.11 9.23
CA TYR A 226 5.49 -18.24 9.02
C TYR A 226 6.16 -18.65 10.32
N SER A 227 6.33 -19.96 10.52
CA SER A 227 7.17 -20.52 11.56
C SER A 227 8.03 -21.64 10.97
N GLY A 228 9.30 -21.66 11.37
CA GLY A 228 10.33 -22.47 10.75
C GLY A 228 11.64 -21.69 10.62
N PRO A 229 12.64 -22.27 9.97
CA PRO A 229 13.94 -21.63 9.82
C PRO A 229 13.85 -20.43 8.88
N ASN A 230 14.14 -19.25 9.41
CA ASN A 230 14.16 -17.96 8.70
C ASN A 230 15.55 -17.29 8.73
N LEU A 231 16.54 -17.97 9.30
CA LEU A 231 17.95 -17.62 9.28
C LEU A 231 18.77 -18.81 8.77
N TYR A 232 19.91 -18.58 8.15
CA TYR A 232 20.81 -19.67 7.78
C TYR A 232 21.71 -20.09 8.95
N VAL A 233 22.03 -21.38 9.02
CA VAL A 233 22.86 -21.95 10.09
C VAL A 233 24.22 -21.24 10.14
N GLY A 234 24.57 -20.70 11.31
CA GLY A 234 25.86 -20.04 11.55
C GLY A 234 25.99 -18.65 10.91
N GLN A 235 24.88 -18.05 10.45
CA GLN A 235 24.90 -16.76 9.79
C GLN A 235 24.09 -15.71 10.56
N SER A 236 24.31 -14.45 10.18
CA SER A 236 23.44 -13.32 10.49
C SER A 236 22.80 -12.85 9.18
N CYS A 237 21.97 -11.83 9.24
CA CYS A 237 21.56 -11.11 8.04
C CYS A 237 21.76 -9.61 8.19
N TYR A 238 21.54 -8.88 7.11
CA TYR A 238 21.62 -7.43 7.09
C TYR A 238 20.54 -6.83 6.19
N LEU A 239 20.15 -5.59 6.47
CA LEU A 239 19.02 -4.94 5.80
C LEU A 239 19.45 -4.30 4.48
N LYS A 240 18.63 -4.47 3.44
CA LYS A 240 18.65 -3.69 2.21
C LYS A 240 17.30 -3.08 1.87
N LEU A 241 17.33 -1.80 1.48
CA LEU A 241 16.30 -1.19 0.66
C LEU A 241 16.76 -1.34 -0.78
N ALA A 242 15.99 -2.04 -1.61
CA ALA A 242 16.49 -2.51 -2.88
C ALA A 242 15.76 -1.88 -4.07
N ASN A 243 16.51 -1.74 -5.15
CA ASN A 243 16.00 -1.66 -6.50
C ASN A 243 16.91 -2.54 -7.36
N TYR A 244 16.71 -3.85 -7.20
CA TYR A 244 17.55 -4.88 -7.80
C TYR A 244 16.70 -5.78 -8.69
N HIS A 245 16.88 -5.73 -10.01
CA HIS A 245 15.94 -6.37 -10.94
C HIS A 245 16.57 -6.80 -12.27
N THR A 246 15.84 -7.63 -13.01
CA THR A 246 16.17 -7.96 -14.40
C THR A 246 16.17 -6.71 -15.27
N PRO A 247 17.11 -6.52 -16.21
CA PRO A 247 17.13 -5.33 -17.06
C PRO A 247 15.85 -5.17 -17.89
N LEU A 248 15.22 -4.00 -17.83
CA LEU A 248 13.97 -3.72 -18.54
C LEU A 248 14.13 -2.74 -19.72
N GLY A 249 15.34 -2.27 -19.98
CA GLY A 249 15.63 -1.33 -21.08
C GLY A 249 15.18 0.10 -20.83
N VAL A 250 14.61 0.39 -19.65
CA VAL A 250 14.15 1.71 -19.22
C VAL A 250 14.56 1.94 -17.76
N PRO A 251 14.72 3.20 -17.31
CA PRO A 251 14.96 3.47 -15.90
C PRO A 251 13.80 2.97 -15.02
N ILE A 252 14.13 2.34 -13.89
CA ILE A 252 13.15 1.84 -12.93
C ILE A 252 13.39 2.53 -11.60
N SER A 253 12.32 3.07 -11.01
CA SER A 253 12.39 3.81 -9.75
C SER A 253 11.42 3.23 -8.73
N VAL A 254 11.88 3.14 -7.48
CA VAL A 254 11.06 2.78 -6.31
C VAL A 254 11.39 3.71 -5.16
N ILE A 255 10.39 4.01 -4.32
CA ILE A 255 10.53 4.98 -3.24
C ILE A 255 10.36 4.28 -1.89
N HIS A 256 11.35 4.44 -1.02
CA HIS A 256 11.38 3.91 0.33
C HIS A 256 11.24 5.02 1.36
N SER A 257 10.55 4.77 2.45
CA SER A 257 10.43 5.69 3.58
C SER A 257 10.24 4.91 4.88
N ARG A 258 10.32 5.62 6.01
CA ARG A 258 9.87 5.11 7.31
C ARG A 258 10.50 3.78 7.71
N VAL A 259 11.83 3.69 7.64
CA VAL A 259 12.54 2.47 8.04
C VAL A 259 12.72 2.50 9.55
N VAL A 260 12.08 1.60 10.28
CA VAL A 260 12.03 1.61 11.74
C VAL A 260 12.31 0.22 12.28
N ARG A 261 13.04 0.17 13.39
CA ARG A 261 13.26 -1.02 14.19
C ARG A 261 12.89 -0.75 15.64
N GLY A 262 12.26 -1.72 16.29
CA GLY A 262 11.86 -1.66 17.68
C GLY A 262 11.87 -3.03 18.34
N THR A 263 11.47 -3.06 19.61
CA THR A 263 11.34 -4.29 20.40
C THR A 263 9.89 -4.69 20.61
N THR A 264 8.95 -3.80 20.29
CA THR A 264 7.51 -4.05 20.35
C THR A 264 6.82 -3.61 19.06
N GLN A 265 5.59 -4.09 18.87
CA GLN A 265 4.73 -3.65 17.78
C GLN A 265 4.52 -2.13 17.78
N ALA A 266 4.32 -1.53 18.96
CA ALA A 266 4.07 -0.11 19.10
C ALA A 266 5.25 0.73 18.60
N ASP A 267 6.48 0.27 18.80
CA ASP A 267 7.67 1.01 18.36
C ASP A 267 7.73 1.22 16.85
N VAL A 268 7.13 0.31 16.07
CA VAL A 268 7.24 0.29 14.60
C VAL A 268 5.92 0.48 13.87
N GLN A 269 4.80 0.76 14.55
CA GLN A 269 3.50 0.98 13.89
C GLN A 269 3.31 2.43 13.43
N ILE A 270 2.47 2.63 12.39
CA ILE A 270 2.12 3.96 11.90
C ILE A 270 1.20 4.60 12.92
N GLY A 271 1.55 5.81 13.36
CA GLY A 271 0.74 6.57 14.30
C GLY A 271 0.87 6.08 15.74
N SER A 272 1.94 5.38 16.12
CA SER A 272 2.22 5.00 17.50
C SER A 272 2.46 6.17 18.48
N GLY A 273 2.21 7.41 18.03
CA GLY A 273 1.96 8.58 18.87
C GLY A 273 0.48 8.83 19.26
N GLY A 274 -0.49 8.00 18.86
CA GLY A 274 -1.92 8.19 19.18
C GLY A 274 -2.85 7.08 18.68
N THR A 275 -4.07 7.03 19.22
CA THR A 275 -5.15 6.08 18.85
C THR A 275 -5.26 5.88 17.33
N PRO A 276 -5.52 4.65 16.83
CA PRO A 276 -5.64 4.38 15.39
C PRO A 276 -6.54 5.40 14.67
N PRO A 277 -6.21 5.82 13.44
CA PRO A 277 -7.09 6.70 12.68
C PRO A 277 -8.49 6.09 12.62
N PRO A 278 -9.53 6.85 12.96
CA PRO A 278 -10.88 6.31 12.96
C PRO A 278 -11.23 5.81 11.56
N THR A 279 -11.56 4.52 11.46
CA THR A 279 -12.13 3.95 10.25
C THR A 279 -13.61 4.27 10.19
N VAL A 280 -14.14 4.31 8.98
CA VAL A 280 -15.57 4.45 8.72
C VAL A 280 -15.97 3.38 7.68
N PRO A 281 -17.14 2.74 7.83
CA PRO A 281 -17.62 1.80 6.84
C PRO A 281 -18.01 2.55 5.57
N VAL A 282 -17.66 2.00 4.40
CA VAL A 282 -18.11 2.54 3.11
C VAL A 282 -19.63 2.44 3.02
N PRO A 283 -20.35 3.55 2.76
CA PRO A 283 -21.80 3.52 2.58
C PRO A 283 -22.15 2.80 1.27
N ASN A 284 -23.26 2.05 1.27
CA ASN A 284 -23.79 1.50 0.03
C ASN A 284 -24.51 2.59 -0.76
N VAL A 285 -23.93 3.01 -1.88
CA VAL A 285 -24.49 4.02 -2.80
C VAL A 285 -24.90 3.44 -4.15
N VAL A 286 -24.80 2.12 -4.35
CA VAL A 286 -25.29 1.45 -5.55
C VAL A 286 -26.78 1.70 -5.76
N GLY A 287 -27.16 2.08 -6.99
CA GLY A 287 -28.52 2.45 -7.36
C GLY A 287 -28.92 3.88 -7.01
N GLN A 288 -28.11 4.63 -6.26
CA GLN A 288 -28.37 6.05 -5.99
C GLN A 288 -27.96 6.94 -7.18
N MET A 289 -28.57 8.12 -7.29
CA MET A 289 -28.11 9.17 -8.18
C MET A 289 -26.69 9.60 -7.79
N GLN A 290 -25.80 9.86 -8.76
CA GLN A 290 -24.40 10.25 -8.49
C GLN A 290 -24.27 11.40 -7.48
N ALA A 291 -25.17 12.39 -7.54
CA ALA A 291 -25.17 13.52 -6.59
C ALA A 291 -25.50 13.07 -5.15
N ALA A 292 -26.48 12.19 -4.99
CA ALA A 292 -26.86 11.63 -3.67
C ALA A 292 -25.76 10.70 -3.13
N ALA A 293 -25.17 9.88 -4.01
CA ALA A 293 -24.02 9.04 -3.69
C ALA A 293 -22.83 9.87 -3.17
N ALA A 294 -22.51 10.98 -3.85
CA ALA A 294 -21.46 11.88 -3.41
C ALA A 294 -21.73 12.48 -2.02
N ILE A 295 -22.97 12.87 -1.72
CA ILE A 295 -23.38 13.37 -0.40
C ILE A 295 -23.26 12.28 0.67
N ALA A 296 -23.68 11.04 0.38
CA ALA A 296 -23.57 9.93 1.32
C ALA A 296 -22.11 9.59 1.63
N ILE A 297 -21.23 9.58 0.61
CA ILE A 297 -19.79 9.35 0.76
C ILE A 297 -19.16 10.44 1.61
N THR A 298 -19.38 11.73 1.29
CA THR A 298 -18.80 12.82 2.08
C THR A 298 -19.39 12.91 3.49
N GLY A 299 -20.67 12.59 3.65
CA GLY A 299 -21.35 12.50 4.95
C GLY A 299 -20.79 11.39 5.85
N ALA A 300 -20.29 10.29 5.28
CA ALA A 300 -19.59 9.24 6.01
C ALA A 300 -18.15 9.63 6.40
N GLY A 301 -17.68 10.83 6.02
CA GLY A 301 -16.30 11.26 6.21
C GLY A 301 -15.32 10.67 5.19
N LEU A 302 -15.80 10.24 4.03
CA LEU A 302 -15.00 9.76 2.90
C LEU A 302 -14.91 10.84 1.82
N THR A 303 -14.07 10.63 0.81
CA THR A 303 -13.97 11.54 -0.34
C THR A 303 -14.54 10.88 -1.59
N ARG A 304 -15.10 11.69 -2.50
CA ARG A 304 -15.52 11.19 -3.80
C ARG A 304 -14.29 10.94 -4.66
N GLY A 305 -14.13 9.71 -5.13
CA GLY A 305 -13.06 9.31 -6.03
C GLY A 305 -13.39 9.55 -7.50
N ALA A 306 -12.73 8.77 -8.37
CA ALA A 306 -12.97 8.79 -9.80
C ALA A 306 -14.38 8.33 -10.14
N VAL A 307 -14.98 8.96 -11.16
CA VAL A 307 -16.28 8.56 -11.70
C VAL A 307 -16.06 8.06 -13.13
N ALA A 308 -16.32 6.78 -13.35
CA ALA A 308 -16.38 6.18 -14.67
C ALA A 308 -17.83 6.08 -15.14
N HIS A 309 -18.03 6.01 -16.46
CA HIS A 309 -19.35 5.92 -17.06
C HIS A 309 -19.48 4.63 -17.87
N GLN A 310 -20.62 3.94 -17.74
CA GLN A 310 -20.89 2.70 -18.45
C GLN A 310 -22.37 2.66 -18.88
N SER A 311 -22.66 2.14 -20.07
CA SER A 311 -24.05 1.89 -20.49
C SER A 311 -24.66 0.75 -19.68
N SER A 312 -25.93 0.91 -19.31
CA SER A 312 -26.69 -0.13 -18.60
C SER A 312 -28.16 -0.05 -18.95
N SER A 313 -28.72 -1.16 -19.45
CA SER A 313 -30.16 -1.30 -19.68
C SER A 313 -30.95 -1.54 -18.40
N MET A 314 -30.27 -1.83 -17.28
CA MET A 314 -30.89 -2.18 -15.99
C MET A 314 -30.77 -1.07 -14.94
N VAL A 315 -29.82 -0.14 -15.09
CA VAL A 315 -29.58 0.96 -14.14
C VAL A 315 -29.89 2.27 -14.85
N ALA A 316 -30.78 3.07 -14.26
CA ALA A 316 -31.19 4.35 -14.84
C ALA A 316 -30.00 5.29 -15.08
N SER A 317 -30.05 6.06 -16.17
CA SER A 317 -29.02 7.05 -16.49
C SER A 317 -28.79 8.01 -15.31
N GLY A 318 -27.53 8.28 -14.97
CA GLY A 318 -27.13 9.09 -13.82
C GLY A 318 -27.07 8.35 -12.47
N SER A 319 -27.46 7.07 -12.42
CA SER A 319 -27.40 6.25 -11.20
C SER A 319 -26.15 5.38 -11.13
N VAL A 320 -25.66 5.13 -9.92
CA VAL A 320 -24.45 4.32 -9.64
C VAL A 320 -24.72 2.85 -9.96
N ILE A 321 -23.90 2.27 -10.84
CA ILE A 321 -23.85 0.84 -11.18
C ILE A 321 -23.04 0.09 -10.11
N SER A 322 -21.89 0.65 -9.72
CA SER A 322 -21.00 0.05 -8.74
C SER A 322 -20.14 1.09 -8.04
N GLU A 323 -19.60 0.71 -6.90
CA GLU A 323 -18.70 1.50 -6.06
C GLU A 323 -17.45 0.69 -5.71
N SER A 324 -16.34 1.38 -5.47
CA SER A 324 -15.11 0.76 -4.99
C SER A 324 -14.35 1.72 -4.07
N PRO A 325 -13.99 1.33 -2.83
CA PRO A 325 -14.23 0.01 -2.21
C PRO A 325 -15.71 -0.32 -2.04
N ALA A 326 -16.04 -1.60 -1.85
CA ALA A 326 -17.43 -2.05 -1.76
C ALA A 326 -18.11 -1.63 -0.43
N ALA A 327 -19.43 -1.48 -0.44
CA ALA A 327 -20.27 -1.27 0.74
C ALA A 327 -19.82 -2.10 1.95
N GLY A 328 -19.73 -1.45 3.10
CA GLY A 328 -19.38 -2.07 4.37
C GLY A 328 -17.89 -2.41 4.54
N ALA A 329 -17.04 -2.10 3.56
CA ALA A 329 -15.60 -2.13 3.77
C ALA A 329 -15.20 -1.05 4.79
N ASP A 330 -14.42 -1.43 5.80
CA ASP A 330 -13.83 -0.47 6.74
C ASP A 330 -12.61 0.19 6.09
N VAL A 331 -12.68 1.51 5.91
CA VAL A 331 -11.60 2.29 5.30
C VAL A 331 -11.21 3.45 6.22
N VAL A 332 -9.98 3.95 6.06
CA VAL A 332 -9.53 5.12 6.81
C VAL A 332 -10.41 6.32 6.45
N ARG A 333 -10.88 7.08 7.44
CA ARG A 333 -11.61 8.34 7.19
C ARG A 333 -10.83 9.22 6.19
N GLY A 334 -11.52 9.74 5.19
CA GLY A 334 -10.95 10.53 4.10
C GLY A 334 -10.61 9.73 2.83
N SER A 335 -10.65 8.40 2.87
CA SER A 335 -10.43 7.53 1.71
C SER A 335 -11.42 7.83 0.58
N ALA A 336 -10.94 7.69 -0.66
CA ALA A 336 -11.76 7.90 -1.85
C ALA A 336 -12.65 6.69 -2.16
N VAL A 337 -13.90 6.94 -2.54
CA VAL A 337 -14.82 5.95 -3.11
C VAL A 337 -15.06 6.28 -4.58
N ASN A 338 -14.59 5.39 -5.46
CA ASN A 338 -14.77 5.49 -6.90
C ASN A 338 -16.16 4.95 -7.29
N LEU A 339 -16.76 5.53 -8.32
CA LEU A 339 -18.10 5.19 -8.80
C LEU A 339 -18.05 4.81 -10.28
N VAL A 340 -18.88 3.83 -10.66
CA VAL A 340 -19.29 3.63 -12.05
C VAL A 340 -20.74 4.07 -12.17
N VAL A 341 -21.02 5.03 -13.07
CA VAL A 341 -22.34 5.64 -13.23
C VAL A 341 -22.93 5.27 -14.57
N SER A 342 -24.21 4.90 -14.56
CA SER A 342 -24.93 4.52 -15.77
C SER A 342 -25.11 5.72 -16.70
N THR A 343 -24.84 5.53 -17.98
CA THR A 343 -25.27 6.46 -19.04
C THR A 343 -26.68 6.15 -19.55
N GLY A 344 -27.32 5.11 -19.02
CA GLY A 344 -28.60 4.57 -19.47
C GLY A 344 -28.44 3.51 -20.55
N GLY A 345 -29.54 2.82 -20.86
CA GLY A 345 -29.64 1.99 -22.05
C GLY A 345 -29.93 2.89 -23.24
N GLY A 346 -29.19 2.75 -24.34
CA GLY A 346 -29.56 3.38 -25.60
C GLY A 346 -30.92 2.86 -26.05
N ILE A 347 -32.01 3.53 -25.65
CA ILE A 347 -33.32 3.28 -26.22
C ILE A 347 -33.38 4.13 -27.47
N THR A 348 -33.24 3.50 -28.63
CA THR A 348 -33.62 4.06 -29.92
C THR A 348 -35.13 4.31 -29.92
N SER A 349 -35.55 5.46 -29.40
CA SER A 349 -36.93 5.93 -29.52
C SER A 349 -37.17 6.46 -30.93
N GLY A 350 -37.67 5.59 -31.81
CA GLY A 350 -38.20 5.95 -33.12
C GLY A 350 -39.33 4.99 -33.48
N GLY A 351 -40.55 5.34 -33.09
CA GLY A 351 -41.75 4.59 -33.46
C GLY A 351 -42.02 4.68 -34.97
N GLY A 352 -42.25 3.52 -35.58
CA GLY A 352 -42.68 3.37 -36.96
C GLY A 352 -43.09 1.91 -37.19
N ILE A 353 -44.39 1.68 -37.16
CA ILE A 353 -45.07 0.42 -37.47
C ILE A 353 -44.70 -0.01 -38.90
N SER A 354 -44.11 -1.19 -39.09
CA SER A 354 -44.32 -2.00 -40.29
C SER A 354 -44.00 -3.47 -40.06
N SER A 355 -44.93 -4.30 -40.52
CA SER A 355 -44.92 -5.75 -40.58
C SER A 355 -43.82 -6.29 -41.51
N GLY A 356 -43.19 -7.41 -41.13
CA GLY A 356 -42.69 -8.38 -42.11
C GLY A 356 -41.34 -9.04 -41.80
N GLY A 357 -41.38 -10.36 -41.61
CA GLY A 357 -40.41 -11.28 -42.22
C GLY A 357 -39.13 -11.57 -41.45
N GLY A 358 -38.94 -12.84 -41.10
CA GLY A 358 -37.80 -13.33 -40.34
C GLY A 358 -36.44 -13.28 -41.04
N GLY A 359 -35.39 -13.41 -40.24
CA GLY A 359 -34.01 -13.57 -40.67
C GLY A 359 -33.13 -13.76 -39.44
N GLY A 360 -32.69 -14.99 -39.23
CA GLY A 360 -31.84 -15.38 -38.09
C GLY A 360 -30.38 -14.99 -38.28
N GLY A 361 -29.72 -14.71 -37.14
CA GLY A 361 -28.28 -14.66 -36.96
C GLY A 361 -27.77 -13.37 -36.31
N PRO A 362 -26.59 -13.38 -35.67
CA PRO A 362 -26.11 -14.31 -34.65
C PRO A 362 -26.26 -13.71 -33.23
N PHE A 363 -26.15 -14.55 -32.20
CA PHE A 363 -26.04 -14.10 -30.83
C PHE A 363 -24.71 -13.36 -30.65
N ASP A 364 -24.76 -12.07 -30.32
CA ASP A 364 -23.58 -11.29 -29.95
C ASP A 364 -22.99 -11.83 -28.63
N ALA A 365 -21.95 -12.65 -28.80
CA ALA A 365 -21.12 -13.19 -27.76
C ALA A 365 -20.11 -12.14 -27.28
N PHE A 366 -20.56 -11.12 -26.54
CA PHE A 366 -19.65 -10.19 -25.86
C PHE A 366 -20.21 -9.67 -24.52
N THR A 367 -20.44 -10.56 -23.55
CA THR A 367 -20.41 -10.24 -22.10
C THR A 367 -20.25 -11.49 -21.22
N LEU A 368 -19.22 -12.34 -21.47
CA LEU A 368 -18.90 -13.45 -20.55
C LEU A 368 -17.48 -13.38 -19.93
N ALA A 369 -16.71 -12.32 -20.19
CA ALA A 369 -15.40 -12.11 -19.55
C ALA A 369 -15.44 -11.20 -18.32
N ALA A 370 -16.50 -10.39 -18.14
CA ALA A 370 -16.64 -9.48 -16.99
C ALA A 370 -17.50 -10.06 -15.84
N LEU A 371 -18.21 -11.16 -16.06
CA LEU A 371 -19.10 -11.80 -15.07
C LEU A 371 -18.43 -12.94 -14.28
N LEU A 372 -17.35 -13.55 -14.77
CA LEU A 372 -16.65 -14.61 -14.03
C LEU A 372 -15.75 -14.08 -12.89
N SER A 373 -15.32 -12.82 -12.93
CA SER A 373 -14.55 -12.21 -11.84
C SER A 373 -15.44 -11.78 -10.66
N TYR A 374 -16.76 -11.67 -10.86
CA TYR A 374 -17.70 -11.15 -9.87
C TYR A 374 -18.60 -12.21 -9.20
N LEU A 375 -18.68 -13.43 -9.73
CA LEU A 375 -19.44 -14.54 -9.11
C LEU A 375 -18.58 -15.51 -8.27
N MET A 376 -17.25 -15.46 -8.38
CA MET A 376 -16.35 -16.27 -7.53
C MET A 376 -16.16 -15.71 -6.11
N GLY A 377 -16.54 -14.45 -5.86
CA GLY A 377 -16.54 -13.84 -4.52
C GLY A 377 -17.77 -14.18 -3.67
N GLY A 378 -18.86 -14.64 -4.30
CA GLY A 378 -20.14 -14.94 -3.62
C GLY A 378 -20.25 -16.36 -3.04
N LEU A 379 -19.41 -17.30 -3.49
CA LEU A 379 -19.52 -18.72 -3.10
C LEU A 379 -18.78 -19.10 -1.81
N TRP A 380 -18.02 -18.18 -1.21
CA TRP A 380 -17.39 -18.39 0.11
C TRP A 380 -18.28 -18.01 1.30
N ARG A 381 -19.43 -17.35 1.08
CA ARG A 381 -20.35 -16.94 2.15
C ARG A 381 -21.52 -17.91 2.41
N ALA A 382 -21.67 -18.97 1.63
CA ALA A 382 -22.73 -19.98 1.85
C ALA A 382 -22.27 -21.25 2.59
N ARG A 383 -20.95 -21.46 2.79
CA ARG A 383 -20.42 -22.67 3.48
C ARG A 383 -20.08 -22.47 4.96
N ARG A 384 -19.99 -21.22 5.45
CA ARG A 384 -19.74 -20.92 6.88
C ARG A 384 -21.00 -20.78 7.75
N SER A 385 -22.18 -20.61 7.17
CA SER A 385 -23.44 -20.57 7.93
C SER A 385 -23.99 -21.95 8.31
N ARG A 386 -23.51 -23.04 7.70
CA ARG A 386 -23.89 -24.43 8.07
C ARG A 386 -22.96 -25.09 9.09
N SER A 387 -21.78 -24.52 9.38
CA SER A 387 -20.85 -25.07 10.38
C SER A 387 -21.05 -24.54 11.80
N LEU A 388 -21.81 -23.45 11.98
CA LEU A 388 -22.13 -22.89 13.31
C LEU A 388 -23.43 -23.46 13.90
N ALA A 389 -24.21 -24.21 13.13
CA ALA A 389 -25.42 -24.88 13.60
C ALA A 389 -25.18 -26.33 14.08
N SER A 390 -24.00 -26.92 13.84
CA SER A 390 -23.67 -28.29 14.28
C SER A 390 -22.77 -28.37 15.50
N THR A 391 -22.34 -27.24 16.07
CA THR A 391 -21.47 -27.21 17.28
C THR A 391 -22.21 -26.75 18.54
N LEU A 392 -23.49 -26.37 18.43
CA LEU A 392 -24.34 -26.00 19.56
C LEU A 392 -25.21 -27.15 20.11
N THR A 393 -25.17 -28.33 19.50
CA THR A 393 -25.91 -29.52 19.99
C THR A 393 -25.04 -30.52 20.75
N SER A 394 -23.71 -30.34 20.80
CA SER A 394 -22.80 -31.23 21.53
C SER A 394 -22.28 -30.65 22.87
N ALA A 395 -22.68 -29.42 23.23
CA ALA A 395 -22.29 -28.78 24.50
C ALA A 395 -23.38 -28.83 25.60
N LEU A 396 -24.49 -29.54 25.38
CA LEU A 396 -25.59 -29.67 26.33
C LEU A 396 -25.81 -31.10 26.89
N ILE A 397 -24.90 -32.04 26.62
CA ILE A 397 -24.98 -33.43 27.15
C ILE A 397 -23.84 -33.76 28.15
N SER A 398 -22.93 -32.82 28.47
CA SER A 398 -21.89 -33.01 29.49
C SER A 398 -22.11 -32.16 30.77
N ALA A 399 -23.37 -31.87 31.09
CA ALA A 399 -23.77 -31.26 32.35
C ALA A 399 -25.08 -31.87 32.86
N ARG A 400 -25.10 -33.21 32.97
CA ARG A 400 -26.03 -34.01 33.78
C ARG A 400 -25.62 -35.49 33.69
N ARG A 401 -24.58 -35.85 34.41
CA ARG A 401 -24.39 -37.13 35.12
C ARG A 401 -23.13 -37.05 35.96
#